data_AF-A0A970XGQ0-F1
#
_entry.id   AF-A0A970XGQ0-F1
#
_cell.length_a   1.000
_cell.length_b   1.000
_cell.length_c   1.000
_cell.angle_alpha   90.00
_cell.angle_beta   90.00
_cell.angle_gamma   90.00
#
_symmetry.space_group_name_H-M   'P 1'
#
loop_
_entity.id
_entity.type
_entity.pdbx_description
1 polymer ?
#
loop_
_entity_poly.entity_id
_entity_poly.type
_entity_poly.pdbx_seq_one_letter_code
_entity_poly.pdbx_strand_id
1 'polypeptide(L)'
;MNCSKCGTPLAEGAVFCATCGTRVDEASAAQPQPQPQAQPQPQYQPQYQTAYRQPRQPGQGFLTFNPYALEMILKIGAMVVAVFALVGFIISLTYHNGFVSGLSTLISGGGLAWTMWAVGQLLVTLERKK
;
A
#
# COMPACT_ATOMS: atom_id res chain seq x y z
N MET A 1 -25.60 24.27 65.11
CA MET A 1 -24.80 23.09 65.53
C MET A 1 -23.38 23.25 64.99
N ASN A 2 -22.33 22.99 65.76
CA ASN A 2 -20.94 23.20 65.33
C ASN A 2 -20.27 21.86 65.01
N CYS A 3 -19.32 21.86 64.08
CA CYS A 3 -18.59 20.65 63.71
C CYS A 3 -17.76 20.14 64.88
N SER A 4 -17.88 18.87 65.24
CA SER A 4 -17.04 18.24 66.27
C SER A 4 -15.54 18.21 65.92
N LYS A 5 -15.19 18.28 64.63
CA LYS A 5 -13.79 18.20 64.18
C LYS A 5 -13.09 19.55 64.05
N CYS A 6 -13.81 20.60 63.62
CA CYS A 6 -13.19 21.90 63.34
C CYS A 6 -13.89 23.10 64.00
N GLY A 7 -14.98 22.87 64.74
CA GLY A 7 -15.67 23.90 65.52
C GLY A 7 -16.50 24.90 64.70
N THR A 8 -16.46 24.83 63.37
CA THR A 8 -17.18 25.76 62.48
C THR A 8 -18.70 25.52 62.58
N PRO A 9 -19.54 26.58 62.54
CA PRO A 9 -20.99 26.42 62.54
C PRO A 9 -21.47 25.71 61.28
N LEU A 10 -22.36 24.74 61.42
CA LEU A 10 -23.03 24.04 60.33
C LEU A 10 -24.40 24.68 60.07
N ALA A 11 -24.75 24.72 58.78
CA ALA A 11 -26.11 25.02 58.35
C ALA A 11 -27.08 23.93 58.82
N GLU A 12 -28.32 24.31 59.11
CA GLU A 12 -29.36 23.37 59.54
C GLU A 12 -29.60 22.31 58.45
N GLY A 13 -29.50 21.02 58.81
CA GLY A 13 -29.60 19.89 57.87
C GLY A 13 -28.32 19.54 57.10
N ALA A 14 -27.15 20.09 57.45
CA ALA A 14 -25.89 19.77 56.76
C ALA A 14 -25.38 18.35 57.09
N VAL A 15 -25.35 17.47 56.08
CA VAL A 15 -24.81 16.10 56.18
C VAL A 15 -23.28 16.08 56.28
N PHE A 16 -22.60 17.11 55.77
CA PHE A 16 -21.15 17.25 55.82
C PHE A 16 -20.75 18.69 56.18
N CYS A 17 -19.65 18.84 56.91
CA CYS A 17 -19.08 20.14 57.22
C CYS A 17 -18.46 20.75 55.96
N ALA A 18 -18.98 21.89 55.52
CA ALA A 18 -18.47 22.61 54.35
C ALA A 18 -17.00 23.07 54.47
N THR A 19 -16.47 23.14 55.70
CA THR A 19 -15.11 23.65 55.96
C THR A 19 -14.07 22.54 56.06
N CYS A 20 -14.38 21.43 56.74
CA CYS A 20 -13.42 20.33 56.95
C CYS A 20 -13.80 19.01 56.28
N GLY A 21 -14.93 18.97 55.57
CA GLY A 21 -15.44 17.80 54.86
C GLY A 21 -15.93 16.66 55.75
N THR A 22 -16.00 16.85 57.07
CA THR A 22 -16.37 15.77 58.00
C THR A 22 -17.88 15.59 58.02
N ARG A 23 -18.35 14.35 57.93
CA ARG A 23 -19.76 14.00 57.97
C ARG A 23 -20.36 14.27 59.36
N VAL A 24 -21.58 14.80 59.40
CA VAL A 24 -22.24 15.33 60.61
C VAL A 24 -23.56 14.59 60.88
N ASP A 25 -23.51 13.27 60.78
CA ASP A 25 -24.58 12.40 61.25
C ASP A 25 -24.06 11.67 62.49
N GLU A 26 -24.79 11.79 63.59
CA GLU A 26 -24.41 11.34 64.93
C GLU A 26 -24.03 9.85 64.98
N ALA A 27 -22.96 9.60 65.74
CA ALA A 27 -22.34 8.33 66.04
C ALA A 27 -23.27 7.10 66.04
N SER A 28 -22.97 6.13 65.17
CA SER A 28 -23.19 4.73 65.49
C SER A 28 -21.92 3.92 65.20
N ALA A 29 -21.38 3.40 66.29
CA ALA A 29 -20.51 2.25 66.48
C ALA A 29 -19.80 1.64 65.25
N ALA A 30 -18.50 1.42 65.44
CA ALA A 30 -17.71 0.43 64.72
C ALA A 30 -18.50 -0.87 64.49
N GLN A 31 -18.91 -1.09 63.24
CA GLN A 31 -19.18 -2.42 62.72
C GLN A 31 -17.89 -2.88 62.02
N PRO A 32 -17.32 -4.04 62.40
CA PRO A 32 -16.30 -4.70 61.58
C PRO A 32 -16.97 -5.08 60.26
N GLN A 33 -16.82 -4.23 59.26
CA GLN A 33 -17.22 -4.58 57.91
C GLN A 33 -16.32 -5.76 57.49
N PRO A 34 -16.87 -6.91 57.06
CA PRO A 34 -16.08 -8.03 56.60
C PRO A 34 -15.16 -7.54 55.50
N GLN A 35 -13.85 -7.52 55.76
CA GLN A 35 -12.86 -7.27 54.72
C GLN A 35 -13.04 -8.37 53.66
N PRO A 36 -13.35 -8.02 52.40
CA PRO A 36 -13.19 -8.97 51.32
C PRO A 36 -11.74 -9.47 51.34
N GLN A 37 -11.58 -10.78 51.50
CA GLN A 37 -10.29 -11.47 51.58
C GLN A 37 -9.39 -11.03 50.42
N ALA A 38 -8.12 -10.77 50.71
CA ALA A 38 -7.10 -10.61 49.69
C ALA A 38 -7.04 -11.89 48.85
N GLN A 39 -7.66 -11.87 47.68
CA GLN A 39 -7.46 -12.90 46.66
C GLN A 39 -6.02 -12.79 46.14
N PRO A 40 -5.35 -13.92 45.83
CA PRO A 40 -4.02 -13.92 45.24
C PRO A 40 -4.02 -13.06 43.97
N GLN A 41 -3.21 -11.99 43.95
CA GLN A 41 -3.00 -11.20 42.74
C GLN A 41 -2.38 -12.10 41.65
N PRO A 42 -3.04 -12.26 40.49
CA PRO A 42 -2.38 -12.76 39.29
C PRO A 42 -1.24 -11.80 38.92
N GLN A 43 -0.12 -12.37 38.46
CA GLN A 43 1.13 -11.66 38.21
C GLN A 43 0.97 -10.34 37.46
N TYR A 44 1.59 -9.32 38.05
CA TYR A 44 1.93 -8.06 37.43
C TYR A 44 2.86 -8.30 36.23
N GLN A 45 2.35 -8.16 35.00
CA GLN A 45 3.20 -7.92 33.84
C GLN A 45 3.31 -6.41 33.63
N PRO A 46 4.52 -5.82 33.61
CA PRO A 46 4.68 -4.41 33.29
C PRO A 46 4.50 -4.23 31.78
N GLN A 47 3.29 -3.89 31.34
CA GLN A 47 3.05 -3.42 29.96
C GLN A 47 3.46 -1.95 29.84
N TYR A 48 4.75 -1.67 30.06
CA TYR A 48 5.39 -0.37 29.82
C TYR A 48 5.97 -0.33 28.39
N GLN A 49 5.13 -0.57 27.40
CA GLN A 49 5.36 -0.32 25.97
C GLN A 49 4.03 -0.70 25.29
N THR A 50 3.17 0.23 24.89
CA THR A 50 3.41 1.26 23.89
C THR A 50 2.47 2.45 24.13
N ALA A 51 2.93 3.40 24.93
CA ALA A 51 2.27 4.71 25.10
C ALA A 51 3.07 5.84 24.42
N TYR A 52 3.87 5.55 23.39
CA TYR A 52 4.03 6.50 22.29
C TYR A 52 2.85 6.30 21.35
N ARG A 53 1.79 7.00 21.71
CA ARG A 53 0.62 7.28 20.89
C ARG A 53 1.10 7.77 19.53
N GLN A 54 1.03 6.93 18.50
CA GLN A 54 1.11 7.43 17.12
C GLN A 54 -0.08 8.38 16.94
N PRO A 55 0.11 9.64 16.51
CA PRO A 55 -1.03 10.44 16.06
C PRO A 55 -1.72 9.64 14.96
N ARG A 56 -3.06 9.49 15.05
CA ARG A 56 -3.87 8.96 13.94
C ARG A 56 -3.44 9.72 12.70
N GLN A 57 -2.80 9.04 11.74
CA GLN A 57 -2.49 9.63 10.44
C GLN A 57 -3.75 9.54 9.58
N PRO A 58 -4.52 10.62 9.40
CA PRO A 58 -5.56 10.67 8.39
C PRO A 58 -4.81 11.02 7.09
N GLY A 59 -4.22 9.99 6.48
CA GLY A 59 -3.32 10.15 5.34
C GLY A 59 -2.88 8.85 4.69
N GLN A 60 -3.15 7.70 5.31
CA GLN A 60 -2.93 6.39 4.70
C GLN A 60 -4.10 5.96 3.79
N GLY A 61 -4.50 6.87 2.91
CA GLY A 61 -5.66 6.67 2.04
C GLY A 61 -5.61 7.43 0.72
N PHE A 62 -4.49 8.08 0.37
CA PHE A 62 -4.39 8.71 -0.95
C PHE A 62 -3.47 7.97 -1.92
N LEU A 63 -2.50 7.17 -1.48
CA LEU A 63 -1.68 6.34 -2.37
C LEU A 63 -1.15 5.08 -1.66
N THR A 64 -2.01 4.10 -1.39
CA THR A 64 -1.54 2.73 -1.12
C THR A 64 -0.96 2.18 -2.42
N PHE A 65 0.24 2.64 -2.78
CA PHE A 65 1.04 2.00 -3.81
C PHE A 65 1.48 0.68 -3.22
N ASN A 66 0.80 -0.39 -3.61
CA ASN A 66 1.31 -1.73 -3.41
C ASN A 66 2.74 -1.73 -4.00
N PRO A 67 3.81 -1.95 -3.19
CA PRO A 67 5.18 -1.78 -3.67
C PRO A 67 5.48 -2.71 -4.85
N TYR A 68 4.75 -3.80 -4.95
CA TYR A 68 4.74 -4.73 -6.09
C TYR A 68 4.17 -4.12 -7.40
N ALA A 69 3.19 -3.22 -7.32
CA ALA A 69 2.57 -2.60 -8.50
C ALA A 69 3.47 -1.54 -9.14
N LEU A 70 4.20 -0.75 -8.34
CA LEU A 70 5.18 0.21 -8.84
C LEU A 70 6.35 -0.48 -9.55
N GLU A 71 6.88 -1.53 -8.93
CA GLU A 71 7.90 -2.41 -9.53
C GLU A 71 7.42 -3.07 -10.82
N MET A 72 6.15 -3.50 -10.87
CA MET A 72 5.54 -4.09 -12.07
C MET A 72 5.43 -3.07 -13.20
N ILE A 73 4.95 -1.85 -12.93
CA ILE A 73 4.82 -0.79 -13.95
C ILE A 73 6.19 -0.38 -14.49
N LEU A 74 7.21 -0.24 -13.62
CA LEU A 74 8.54 0.18 -14.03
C LEU A 74 9.24 -0.87 -14.91
N LYS A 75 9.08 -2.17 -14.59
CA LYS A 75 9.62 -3.27 -15.41
C LYS A 75 8.87 -3.43 -16.74
N ILE A 76 7.54 -3.29 -16.74
CA ILE A 76 6.75 -3.33 -17.97
C ILE A 76 7.14 -2.16 -18.87
N GLY A 77 7.28 -0.95 -18.32
CA GLY A 77 7.74 0.22 -19.05
C GLY A 77 9.13 0.02 -19.68
N ALA A 78 10.09 -0.50 -18.91
CA ALA A 78 11.43 -0.81 -19.41
C ALA A 78 11.42 -1.88 -20.52
N MET A 79 10.61 -2.94 -20.37
CA MET A 79 10.43 -3.96 -21.40
C MET A 79 9.85 -3.39 -22.69
N VAL A 80 8.82 -2.54 -22.59
CA VAL A 80 8.19 -1.91 -23.75
C VAL A 80 9.19 -1.01 -24.49
N VAL A 81 9.94 -0.18 -23.77
CA VAL A 81 10.98 0.68 -24.37
C VAL A 81 12.08 -0.17 -25.02
N ALA A 82 12.51 -1.25 -24.38
CA ALA A 82 13.50 -2.17 -24.94
C ALA A 82 12.99 -2.81 -26.24
N VAL A 83 11.73 -3.26 -26.28
CA VAL A 83 11.11 -3.83 -27.48
C VAL A 83 11.03 -2.80 -28.60
N PHE A 84 10.60 -1.57 -28.33
CA PHE A 84 10.55 -0.52 -29.34
C PHE A 84 11.94 -0.13 -29.86
N ALA A 85 12.94 -0.06 -28.98
CA ALA A 85 14.33 0.17 -29.37
C ALA A 85 14.87 -0.97 -30.24
N LEU A 86 14.56 -2.23 -29.90
CA LEU A 86 14.96 -3.41 -30.68
C LEU A 86 14.27 -3.42 -32.04
N VAL A 87 12.96 -3.18 -32.10
CA VAL A 87 12.20 -3.08 -33.35
C VAL A 87 12.72 -1.93 -34.22
N GLY A 88 12.94 -0.75 -33.64
CA GLY A 88 13.54 0.38 -34.34
C GLY A 88 14.96 0.09 -34.85
N PHE A 89 15.76 -0.64 -34.07
CA PHE A 89 17.10 -1.08 -34.46
C PHE A 89 17.04 -2.10 -35.61
N ILE A 90 16.14 -3.09 -35.57
CA ILE A 90 15.95 -4.05 -36.66
C ILE A 90 15.46 -3.34 -37.92
N ILE A 91 14.54 -2.38 -37.80
CA ILE A 91 14.06 -1.58 -38.94
C ILE A 91 15.21 -0.74 -39.50
N SER A 92 16.00 -0.07 -38.66
CA SER A 92 17.18 0.70 -39.05
C SER A 92 18.23 -0.17 -39.75
N LEU A 93 18.52 -1.36 -39.21
CA LEU A 93 19.36 -2.36 -39.87
C LEU A 93 18.74 -2.83 -41.18
N THR A 94 17.43 -2.95 -41.29
CA THR A 94 16.76 -3.34 -42.54
C THR A 94 16.77 -2.21 -43.56
N TYR A 95 16.85 -0.94 -43.17
CA TYR A 95 17.04 0.18 -44.10
C TYR A 95 18.50 0.34 -44.52
N HIS A 96 19.44 0.23 -43.59
CA HIS A 96 20.88 0.26 -43.91
C HIS A 96 21.32 -0.99 -44.69
N ASN A 97 20.92 -2.18 -44.24
CA ASN A 97 21.11 -3.42 -44.98
C ASN A 97 20.16 -3.51 -46.18
N GLY A 98 19.05 -2.78 -46.20
CA GLY A 98 18.12 -2.63 -47.33
C GLY A 98 18.74 -1.85 -48.47
N PHE A 99 19.55 -0.83 -48.16
CA PHE A 99 20.37 -0.13 -49.14
C PHE A 99 21.45 -1.06 -49.72
N VAL A 100 22.12 -1.87 -48.88
CA VAL A 100 23.13 -2.83 -49.32
C VAL A 100 22.53 -4.07 -50.01
N SER A 101 21.35 -4.52 -49.62
CA SER A 101 20.65 -5.68 -50.20
C SER A 101 19.88 -5.28 -51.45
N GLY A 102 19.31 -4.08 -51.53
CA GLY A 102 18.79 -3.49 -52.76
C GLY A 102 19.91 -3.36 -53.81
N LEU A 103 21.08 -2.86 -53.40
CA LEU A 103 22.27 -2.82 -54.24
C LEU A 103 22.83 -4.23 -54.55
N SER A 104 22.81 -5.16 -53.61
CA SER A 104 23.25 -6.56 -53.86
C SER A 104 22.28 -7.32 -54.77
N THR A 105 20.98 -7.02 -54.75
CA THR A 105 19.98 -7.61 -55.65
C THR A 105 20.10 -7.00 -57.05
N LEU A 106 20.45 -5.70 -57.14
CA LEU A 106 20.84 -5.02 -58.38
C LEU A 106 22.16 -5.56 -58.96
N ILE A 107 23.15 -5.89 -58.12
CA ILE A 107 24.44 -6.43 -58.55
C ILE A 107 24.37 -7.93 -58.87
N SER A 108 23.54 -8.71 -58.16
CA SER A 108 23.50 -10.18 -58.29
C SER A 108 22.44 -10.70 -59.28
N GLY A 109 21.70 -9.83 -59.99
CA GLY A 109 20.86 -10.24 -61.13
C GLY A 109 19.72 -11.22 -60.82
N GLY A 110 19.35 -11.44 -59.56
CA GLY A 110 18.38 -12.47 -59.17
C GLY A 110 16.91 -12.08 -59.40
N GLY A 111 16.58 -10.78 -59.40
CA GLY A 111 15.19 -10.31 -59.51
C GLY A 111 14.57 -10.52 -60.90
N LEU A 112 15.36 -10.40 -61.96
CA LEU A 112 14.87 -10.57 -63.33
C LEU A 112 14.76 -12.05 -63.73
N ALA A 113 15.68 -12.90 -63.25
CA ALA A 113 15.63 -14.33 -63.53
C ALA A 113 14.40 -15.01 -62.88
N TRP A 114 14.07 -14.64 -61.64
CA TRP A 114 12.91 -15.21 -60.93
C TRP A 114 11.58 -14.78 -61.55
N THR A 115 11.46 -13.51 -61.95
CA THR A 115 10.26 -13.00 -62.63
C THR A 115 10.11 -13.60 -64.03
N MET A 116 11.19 -13.75 -64.80
CA MET A 116 11.16 -14.43 -66.10
C MET A 116 10.74 -15.90 -66.00
N TRP A 117 11.24 -16.65 -65.02
CA TRP A 117 10.84 -18.03 -64.79
C TRP A 117 9.36 -18.16 -64.36
N ALA A 118 8.90 -17.26 -63.47
CA ALA A 118 7.52 -17.22 -63.02
C ALA A 118 6.54 -16.87 -64.14
N VAL A 119 6.86 -15.88 -64.99
CA VAL A 119 6.06 -15.52 -66.16
C VAL A 119 6.03 -16.67 -67.17
N GLY A 120 7.14 -17.37 -67.36
CA GLY A 120 7.21 -18.56 -68.22
C GLY A 120 6.28 -19.68 -67.74
N GLN A 121 6.28 -20.01 -66.45
CA GLN A 121 5.36 -21.00 -65.87
C GLN A 121 3.89 -20.59 -66.01
N LEU A 122 3.59 -19.30 -65.84
CA LEU A 122 2.22 -18.79 -66.00
C LEU A 122 1.74 -18.91 -67.45
N LEU A 123 2.57 -18.54 -68.43
CA LEU A 123 2.24 -18.67 -69.85
C LEU A 123 1.99 -20.13 -70.25
N VAL A 124 2.84 -21.06 -69.80
CA VAL A 124 2.65 -22.50 -70.03
C VAL A 124 1.34 -23.02 -69.42
N THR A 125 0.97 -22.50 -68.25
CA THR A 125 -0.27 -22.90 -67.58
C THR A 125 -1.51 -22.35 -68.30
N LEU A 126 -1.40 -21.15 -68.89
CA LEU A 126 -2.47 -20.54 -69.69
C LEU A 126 -2.66 -21.26 -71.03
N GLU A 127 -1.58 -21.65 -71.70
CA GLU A 127 -1.61 -22.48 -72.92
C GLU A 127 -2.30 -23.83 -72.66
N ARG A 128 -2.02 -24.51 -71.55
CA ARG A 128 -2.68 -25.79 -71.22
C ARG A 128 -4.18 -25.68 -70.92
N LYS A 129 -4.69 -24.49 -70.63
CA LYS A 129 -6.11 -24.26 -70.28
C LYS A 129 -6.96 -23.81 -71.48
N LYS A 130 -6.34 -23.54 -72.63
CA LYS A 130 -7.01 -23.26 -73.90
C LYS A 130 -7.11 -24.54 -74.74
#